data_AF-A0A8C9BXL4-F1
#
_entry.id   AF-A0A8C9BXL4-F1
#
_cell.length_a   1.000
_cell.length_b   1.000
_cell.length_c   1.000
_cell.angle_alpha   90.00
_cell.angle_beta   90.00
_cell.angle_gamma   90.00
#
_symmetry.space_group_name_H-M   'P 1'
#
loop_
_entity.id
_entity.type
_entity.pdbx_description
1 polymer ?
#
loop_
_entity_poly.entity_id
_entity_poly.type
_entity_poly.pdbx_seq_one_letter_code
_entity_poly.pdbx_strand_id
1 'polypeptide(L)'
;MAAPKTQGAATQGEEDGDGNRGGTGGVSYEDSKDCILEPLSLPENPGGTTSLEGSPSVPCIFCEEHFLIDEQDKLLKHMIIEHKTVIADVKLVADFQRYISYWRKRFTEQPITDFCSVIRINSTAPFEEQDNYFLLCDVLPEDRILREELQKQRLKEILEQQQQERNDNNFQGSCMFCNEEFLGNRSVLLNHMAREHTFNIGLPDNIVNCNEFLCTLQKKLDNLQCLYCEKTFRDKNTLKDHMRKKQHRRINPKNREYDRFYVINYLVRLSFHNLQFDCISTN
;
A
#
# COMPACT_ATOMS: atom_id res chain seq x y z
N MET A 1 46.42 37.78 21.57
CA MET A 1 45.93 38.31 22.87
C MET A 1 45.25 37.17 23.62
N ALA A 2 45.17 37.27 24.95
CA ALA A 2 44.93 36.12 25.83
C ALA A 2 43.46 35.67 25.94
N ALA A 3 43.26 34.48 26.52
CA ALA A 3 41.98 33.93 26.93
C ALA A 3 41.66 34.31 28.42
N PRO A 4 40.76 33.64 29.17
CA PRO A 4 39.49 34.20 29.62
C PRO A 4 39.37 34.31 31.16
N LYS A 5 38.13 34.54 31.67
CA LYS A 5 37.58 34.41 33.08
C LYS A 5 36.94 35.73 33.58
N THR A 6 36.01 35.86 34.54
CA THR A 6 34.98 35.07 35.29
C THR A 6 34.31 36.04 36.30
N GLN A 7 33.02 35.83 36.64
CA GLN A 7 32.39 35.99 37.98
C GLN A 7 32.24 37.38 38.68
N GLY A 8 31.17 37.47 39.49
CA GLY A 8 30.78 38.54 40.43
C GLY A 8 29.27 38.86 40.30
N ALA A 9 28.33 38.44 41.17
CA ALA A 9 28.11 38.72 42.62
C ALA A 9 27.75 40.19 42.91
N ALA A 10 26.79 40.59 43.77
CA ALA A 10 25.71 39.93 44.54
C ALA A 10 24.73 41.04 45.10
N THR A 11 23.84 40.69 46.06
CA THR A 11 22.81 41.47 46.83
C THR A 11 21.37 41.33 46.30
N GLN A 12 20.34 40.81 47.01
CA GLN A 12 19.85 40.75 48.42
C GLN A 12 18.86 41.85 48.86
N GLY A 13 17.86 41.43 49.65
CA GLY A 13 16.62 42.11 50.08
C GLY A 13 15.42 41.19 49.77
N GLU A 14 14.80 40.41 50.68
CA GLU A 14 14.20 40.71 52.02
C GLU A 14 13.05 41.74 51.89
N GLU A 15 11.84 41.65 52.46
CA GLU A 15 11.12 40.79 53.46
C GLU A 15 9.63 40.59 52.98
N ASP A 16 8.67 40.02 53.73
CA ASP A 16 8.47 38.63 54.22
C ASP A 16 6.96 38.42 54.60
N GLY A 17 6.52 37.19 54.92
CA GLY A 17 5.20 36.86 55.52
C GLY A 17 4.17 36.19 54.59
N ASP A 18 3.80 34.91 54.74
CA ASP A 18 2.90 34.31 55.75
C ASP A 18 1.38 34.56 55.46
N GLY A 19 0.46 33.58 55.46
CA GLY A 19 0.59 32.12 55.57
C GLY A 19 -0.76 31.40 55.76
N ASN A 20 -0.68 30.08 55.94
CA ASN A 20 -1.66 29.22 56.65
C ASN A 20 -2.94 28.65 55.95
N ARG A 21 -2.80 27.40 55.48
CA ARG A 21 -3.68 26.21 55.68
C ARG A 21 -5.18 26.18 55.27
N GLY A 22 -5.50 25.14 54.50
CA GLY A 22 -6.41 24.07 54.99
C GLY A 22 -7.56 23.66 54.08
N GLY A 23 -7.54 22.42 53.55
CA GLY A 23 -8.67 21.85 52.81
C GLY A 23 -8.35 20.52 52.13
N THR A 24 -8.74 19.40 52.74
CA THR A 24 -8.62 18.04 52.18
C THR A 24 -9.69 17.75 51.12
N GLY A 25 -9.30 17.14 50.01
CA GLY A 25 -10.22 16.57 49.03
C GLY A 25 -9.47 15.69 48.03
N GLY A 26 -9.47 14.37 48.25
CA GLY A 26 -8.87 13.42 47.32
C GLY A 26 -9.89 12.96 46.26
N VAL A 27 -9.45 12.87 45.01
CA VAL A 27 -10.12 12.07 43.97
C VAL A 27 -9.04 11.25 43.25
N SER A 28 -9.45 10.06 42.80
CA SER A 28 -8.64 8.95 42.32
C SER A 28 -7.87 9.20 41.03
N TYR A 29 -6.78 8.42 40.88
CA TYR A 29 -6.23 8.03 39.59
C TYR A 29 -7.34 7.56 38.64
N GLU A 30 -7.35 8.03 37.40
CA GLU A 30 -7.56 7.13 36.27
C GLU A 30 -6.29 7.09 35.43
N ASP A 31 -5.62 5.96 35.59
CA ASP A 31 -4.51 5.47 34.80
C ASP A 31 -4.84 5.61 33.31
N SER A 32 -4.02 6.37 32.57
CA SER A 32 -4.12 6.42 31.11
C SER A 32 -3.69 5.07 30.58
N LYS A 33 -4.65 4.17 30.42
CA LYS A 33 -4.44 2.87 29.79
C LYS A 33 -3.95 3.12 28.37
N ASP A 34 -2.64 3.03 28.20
CA ASP A 34 -2.05 2.64 26.93
C ASP A 34 -2.73 1.33 26.52
N CYS A 35 -3.66 1.44 25.57
CA CYS A 35 -4.29 0.29 24.95
C CYS A 35 -3.22 -0.43 24.12
N ILE A 36 -2.43 -1.27 24.79
CA ILE A 36 -1.57 -2.27 24.18
C ILE A 36 -2.51 -3.25 23.48
N LEU A 37 -2.85 -2.91 22.23
CA LEU A 37 -3.62 -3.77 21.35
C LEU A 37 -2.86 -5.08 21.18
N GLU A 38 -3.58 -6.20 21.30
CA GLU A 38 -3.01 -7.53 21.21
C GLU A 38 -2.35 -7.72 19.83
N PRO A 39 -1.16 -8.36 19.72
CA PRO A 39 -0.46 -8.51 18.46
C PRO A 39 -1.33 -9.15 17.37
N LEU A 40 -1.55 -8.41 16.27
CA LEU A 40 -2.43 -8.86 15.19
C LEU A 40 -1.92 -10.16 14.56
N SER A 41 -2.63 -11.24 14.86
CA SER A 41 -2.38 -12.56 14.27
C SER A 41 -3.02 -12.63 12.88
N LEU A 42 -2.30 -12.16 11.86
CA LEU A 42 -2.71 -12.33 10.48
C LEU A 42 -2.81 -13.83 10.12
N PRO A 43 -3.84 -14.26 9.36
CA PRO A 43 -3.90 -15.64 8.90
C PRO A 43 -2.70 -15.96 8.01
N GLU A 44 -1.89 -16.94 8.41
CA GLU A 44 -0.79 -17.44 7.59
C GLU A 44 -1.34 -18.12 6.34
N ASN A 45 -0.79 -17.77 5.17
CA ASN A 45 -1.11 -18.47 3.93
C ASN A 45 -0.39 -19.83 3.95
N PRO A 46 -1.07 -20.99 3.81
CA PRO A 46 -0.41 -22.27 3.81
C PRO A 46 0.53 -22.39 2.60
N GLY A 47 1.83 -22.30 2.85
CA GLY A 47 2.87 -22.50 1.85
C GLY A 47 2.87 -23.95 1.35
N GLY A 48 2.25 -24.19 0.20
CA GLY A 48 2.18 -25.51 -0.40
C GLY A 48 1.81 -25.45 -1.88
N THR A 49 2.75 -25.79 -2.75
CA THR A 49 2.51 -25.98 -4.19
C THR A 49 1.56 -27.15 -4.44
N THR A 50 0.33 -26.85 -4.86
CA THR A 50 -0.52 -27.78 -5.64
C THR A 50 -1.17 -27.03 -6.79
N SER A 51 -0.95 -27.51 -8.02
CA SER A 51 -1.57 -26.94 -9.20
C SER A 51 -3.08 -27.22 -9.21
N LEU A 52 -3.89 -26.19 -9.00
CA LEU A 52 -5.26 -26.14 -9.48
C LEU A 52 -5.63 -24.69 -9.78
N GLU A 53 -5.94 -24.39 -11.05
CA GLU A 53 -6.36 -23.04 -11.47
C GLU A 53 -7.81 -22.77 -11.04
N GLY A 54 -8.00 -22.54 -9.73
CA GLY A 54 -9.13 -21.78 -9.22
C GLY A 54 -8.73 -20.31 -9.18
N SER A 55 -9.43 -19.45 -9.92
CA SER A 55 -9.30 -18.00 -9.78
C SER A 55 -9.56 -17.61 -8.31
N PRO A 56 -8.64 -16.90 -7.64
CA PRO A 56 -8.70 -16.72 -6.19
C PRO A 56 -9.96 -15.98 -5.80
N SER A 57 -10.71 -16.58 -4.87
CA SER A 57 -11.96 -16.03 -4.36
C SER A 57 -11.81 -15.44 -2.96
N VAL A 58 -12.61 -14.43 -2.69
CA VAL A 58 -12.70 -13.72 -1.42
C VAL A 58 -14.13 -13.91 -0.88
N PRO A 59 -14.30 -14.48 0.32
CA PRO A 59 -15.62 -14.56 0.94
C PRO A 59 -16.11 -13.19 1.38
N CYS A 60 -17.42 -13.01 1.52
CA CYS A 60 -17.96 -11.88 2.28
C CYS A 60 -17.54 -11.97 3.76
N ILE A 61 -17.40 -10.80 4.40
CA ILE A 61 -17.10 -10.69 5.83
C ILE A 61 -18.20 -11.33 6.70
N PHE A 62 -19.47 -11.28 6.27
CA PHE A 62 -20.62 -11.63 7.13
C PHE A 62 -21.41 -12.87 6.69
N CYS A 63 -21.25 -13.32 5.45
CA CYS A 63 -22.04 -14.43 4.88
C CYS A 63 -21.18 -15.44 4.12
N GLU A 64 -21.81 -16.45 3.52
CA GLU A 64 -21.15 -17.52 2.77
C GLU A 64 -20.98 -17.21 1.28
N GLU A 65 -21.36 -16.03 0.80
CA GLU A 65 -21.09 -15.63 -0.59
C GLU A 65 -19.59 -15.44 -0.84
N HIS A 66 -19.13 -15.90 -1.99
CA HIS A 66 -17.73 -15.80 -2.44
C HIS A 66 -17.68 -15.10 -3.79
N PHE A 67 -16.76 -14.15 -3.93
CA PHE A 67 -16.55 -13.35 -5.12
C PHE A 67 -15.14 -13.57 -5.64
N LEU A 68 -14.91 -13.46 -6.95
CA LEU A 68 -13.55 -13.50 -7.48
C LEU A 68 -12.79 -12.21 -7.11
N ILE A 69 -11.46 -12.26 -6.98
CA ILE A 69 -10.63 -11.07 -6.74
C ILE A 69 -10.87 -9.97 -7.79
N ASP A 70 -11.05 -10.35 -9.05
CA ASP A 70 -11.35 -9.42 -10.16
C ASP A 70 -12.75 -8.77 -10.05
N GLU A 71 -13.59 -9.28 -9.15
CA GLU A 71 -14.96 -8.81 -8.90
C GLU A 71 -15.09 -8.07 -7.55
N GLN A 72 -14.00 -7.48 -7.05
CA GLN A 72 -13.97 -6.66 -5.82
C GLN A 72 -15.14 -5.66 -5.74
N ASP A 73 -15.46 -4.97 -6.84
CA ASP A 73 -16.59 -4.02 -6.90
C ASP A 73 -17.97 -4.67 -6.64
N LYS A 74 -18.14 -5.97 -6.94
CA LYS A 74 -19.38 -6.69 -6.64
C LYS A 74 -19.47 -7.05 -5.16
N LEU A 75 -18.38 -7.52 -4.56
CA LEU A 75 -18.30 -7.79 -3.12
C LEU A 75 -18.56 -6.50 -2.31
N LEU A 76 -17.94 -5.38 -2.68
CA LEU A 76 -18.19 -4.10 -2.03
C LEU A 76 -19.66 -3.66 -2.14
N LYS A 77 -20.31 -3.84 -3.30
CA LYS A 77 -21.75 -3.56 -3.45
C LYS A 77 -22.61 -4.47 -2.59
N HIS A 78 -22.33 -5.77 -2.56
CA HIS A 78 -23.01 -6.73 -1.70
C HIS A 78 -22.90 -6.32 -0.22
N MET A 79 -21.71 -5.98 0.27
CA MET A 79 -21.50 -5.51 1.65
C MET A 79 -22.29 -4.24 1.99
N ILE A 80 -22.41 -3.30 1.05
CA ILE A 80 -23.17 -2.05 1.25
C ILE A 80 -24.68 -2.30 1.28
N ILE A 81 -25.19 -3.21 0.45
CA ILE A 81 -26.63 -3.47 0.29
C ILE A 81 -27.14 -4.42 1.38
N GLU A 82 -26.54 -5.61 1.49
CA GLU A 82 -27.02 -6.68 2.38
C GLU A 82 -26.56 -6.51 3.83
N HIS A 83 -25.38 -5.90 4.04
CA HIS A 83 -24.74 -5.81 5.35
C HIS A 83 -24.48 -4.38 5.84
N LYS A 84 -24.96 -3.36 5.10
CA LYS A 84 -24.81 -1.92 5.39
C LYS A 84 -23.39 -1.52 5.79
N THR A 85 -22.38 -2.22 5.28
CA THR A 85 -20.98 -2.06 5.66
C THR A 85 -20.18 -1.43 4.52
N VAL A 86 -19.39 -0.41 4.86
CA VAL A 86 -18.57 0.38 3.93
C VAL A 86 -17.11 0.28 4.38
N ILE A 87 -16.20 0.02 3.45
CA ILE A 87 -14.76 0.11 3.69
C ILE A 87 -14.24 1.41 3.02
N ALA A 88 -13.67 2.31 3.81
CA ALA A 88 -13.05 3.53 3.31
C ALA A 88 -11.76 3.22 2.53
N ASP A 89 -11.53 3.98 1.45
CA ASP A 89 -10.31 3.97 0.64
C ASP A 89 -9.72 2.58 0.35
N VAL A 90 -10.57 1.65 -0.12
CA VAL A 90 -10.21 0.26 -0.46
C VAL A 90 -8.96 0.18 -1.36
N LYS A 91 -8.79 1.16 -2.26
CA LYS A 91 -7.62 1.34 -3.15
C LYS A 91 -6.27 1.47 -2.42
N LEU A 92 -6.26 1.74 -1.11
CA LEU A 92 -5.07 1.85 -0.25
C LEU A 92 -4.79 0.56 0.55
N VAL A 93 -5.71 -0.39 0.58
CA VAL A 93 -5.51 -1.70 1.20
C VAL A 93 -4.53 -2.51 0.35
N ALA A 94 -3.42 -2.93 0.95
CA ALA A 94 -2.32 -3.58 0.21
C ALA A 94 -2.64 -5.00 -0.25
N ASP A 95 -3.37 -5.77 0.56
CA ASP A 95 -3.88 -7.10 0.26
C ASP A 95 -5.33 -7.18 0.74
N PHE A 96 -6.27 -7.10 -0.20
CA PHE A 96 -7.70 -7.09 0.12
C PHE A 96 -8.21 -8.45 0.59
N GLN A 97 -7.62 -9.57 0.13
CA GLN A 97 -8.06 -10.90 0.51
C GLN A 97 -7.70 -11.19 1.98
N ARG A 98 -6.47 -10.85 2.40
CA ARG A 98 -6.06 -10.98 3.81
C ARG A 98 -6.82 -10.01 4.71
N TYR A 99 -7.06 -8.78 4.26
CA TYR A 99 -7.88 -7.78 4.96
C TYR A 99 -9.30 -8.29 5.26
N ILE A 100 -10.01 -8.79 4.25
CA ILE A 100 -11.36 -9.35 4.39
C ILE A 100 -11.35 -10.61 5.28
N SER A 101 -10.37 -11.49 5.11
CA SER A 101 -10.24 -12.73 5.91
C SER A 101 -10.01 -12.45 7.40
N TYR A 102 -9.19 -11.43 7.71
CA TYR A 102 -8.97 -10.97 9.06
C TYR A 102 -10.26 -10.40 9.68
N TRP A 103 -10.95 -9.47 9.00
CA TRP A 103 -12.19 -8.88 9.55
C TRP A 103 -13.32 -9.90 9.70
N ARG A 104 -13.42 -10.88 8.80
CA ARG A 104 -14.35 -12.02 8.91
C ARG A 104 -14.16 -12.81 10.20
N LYS A 105 -12.90 -13.10 10.56
CA LYS A 105 -12.58 -13.73 11.85
C LYS A 105 -12.91 -12.79 13.01
N ARG A 106 -12.45 -11.54 12.95
CA ARG A 106 -12.55 -10.57 14.05
C ARG A 106 -13.99 -10.23 14.44
N PHE A 107 -14.89 -10.08 13.48
CA PHE A 107 -16.32 -9.86 13.73
C PHE A 107 -17.10 -11.11 14.16
N THR A 108 -16.49 -12.30 14.09
CA THR A 108 -17.03 -13.51 14.74
C THR A 108 -16.71 -13.51 16.25
N GLU A 109 -15.66 -12.79 16.66
CA GLU A 109 -15.16 -12.77 18.04
C GLU A 109 -15.78 -11.64 18.88
N GLN A 110 -15.94 -10.44 18.30
CA GLN A 110 -16.44 -9.24 18.97
C GLN A 110 -17.38 -8.43 18.03
N PRO A 111 -18.34 -7.65 18.57
CA PRO A 111 -19.35 -7.00 17.76
C PRO A 111 -18.77 -5.88 16.89
N ILE A 112 -19.31 -5.74 15.67
CA ILE A 112 -18.88 -4.75 14.66
C ILE A 112 -18.85 -3.29 15.17
N THR A 113 -19.69 -2.96 16.15
CA THR A 113 -19.76 -1.62 16.78
C THR A 113 -18.46 -1.17 17.42
N ASP A 114 -17.60 -2.10 17.82
CA ASP A 114 -16.36 -1.81 18.55
C ASP A 114 -15.23 -1.42 17.57
N PHE A 115 -15.42 -1.68 16.28
CA PHE A 115 -14.42 -1.50 15.21
C PHE A 115 -14.87 -0.63 14.05
N CYS A 116 -16.15 -0.25 14.00
CA CYS A 116 -16.74 0.50 12.90
C CYS A 116 -17.37 1.79 13.39
N SER A 117 -17.12 2.90 12.68
CA SER A 117 -17.87 4.14 12.89
C SER A 117 -19.31 3.97 12.40
N VAL A 118 -20.30 4.29 13.22
CA VAL A 118 -21.72 4.17 12.85
C VAL A 118 -22.22 5.45 12.19
N ILE A 119 -22.50 5.39 10.89
CA ILE A 119 -23.13 6.46 10.12
C ILE A 119 -24.64 6.27 10.17
N ARG A 120 -25.37 7.25 10.72
CA ARG A 120 -26.85 7.22 10.78
C ARG A 120 -27.46 8.04 9.66
N ILE A 121 -28.11 7.38 8.72
CA ILE A 121 -28.90 8.04 7.66
C ILE A 121 -30.34 8.22 8.18
N ASN A 122 -31.04 9.24 7.70
CA ASN A 122 -32.40 9.60 8.12
C ASN A 122 -32.53 9.92 9.62
N SER A 123 -31.60 10.70 10.18
CA SER A 123 -31.53 11.05 11.62
C SER A 123 -32.77 11.78 12.18
N THR A 124 -33.65 12.27 11.29
CA THR A 124 -34.92 12.94 11.60
C THR A 124 -36.16 12.04 11.46
N ALA A 125 -36.00 10.80 10.98
CA ALA A 125 -37.08 9.83 10.85
C ALA A 125 -37.34 9.08 12.19
N PRO A 126 -38.51 8.44 12.35
CA PRO A 126 -38.80 7.55 13.48
C PRO A 126 -37.70 6.50 13.67
N PHE A 127 -37.51 6.06 14.91
CA PHE A 127 -36.39 5.16 15.28
C PHE A 127 -36.40 3.82 14.52
N GLU A 128 -37.56 3.42 14.00
CA GLU A 128 -37.78 2.20 13.19
C GLU A 128 -37.34 2.34 11.72
N GLU A 129 -37.08 3.56 11.23
CA GLU A 129 -36.66 3.87 9.85
C GLU A 129 -35.19 4.38 9.77
N GLN A 130 -34.44 4.31 10.87
CA GLN A 130 -33.04 4.77 10.92
C GLN A 130 -32.08 3.69 10.42
N ASP A 131 -31.58 3.89 9.20
CA ASP A 131 -30.54 3.03 8.63
C ASP A 131 -29.16 3.38 9.18
N ASN A 132 -28.61 2.46 9.97
CA ASN A 132 -27.24 2.48 10.46
C ASN A 132 -26.32 1.80 9.45
N TYR A 133 -25.31 2.51 8.98
CA TYR A 133 -24.20 1.99 8.18
C TYR A 133 -22.93 1.89 9.02
N PHE A 134 -22.16 0.84 8.83
CA PHE A 134 -20.90 0.58 9.54
C PHE A 134 -19.71 0.91 8.64
N LEU A 135 -18.88 1.87 9.05
CA LEU A 135 -17.69 2.30 8.30
C LEU A 135 -16.41 1.74 8.93
N LEU A 136 -15.68 0.92 8.19
CA LEU A 136 -14.27 0.59 8.43
C LEU A 136 -13.37 1.64 7.78
N CYS A 137 -12.52 2.31 8.55
CA CYS A 137 -11.57 3.30 8.04
C CYS A 137 -10.26 3.35 8.84
N ASP A 138 -9.23 3.92 8.22
CA ASP A 138 -7.87 4.14 8.73
C ASP A 138 -7.77 5.08 9.96
N VAL A 139 -8.86 5.76 10.32
CA VAL A 139 -8.98 6.51 11.58
C VAL A 139 -9.16 5.56 12.78
N LEU A 140 -9.65 4.33 12.55
CA LEU A 140 -9.93 3.36 13.60
C LEU A 140 -8.63 2.57 13.91
N PRO A 141 -8.20 2.47 15.18
CA PRO A 141 -6.86 1.99 15.52
C PRO A 141 -6.50 0.61 14.96
N GLU A 142 -7.43 -0.35 15.04
CA GLU A 142 -7.21 -1.73 14.59
C GLU A 142 -7.19 -1.85 13.06
N ASP A 143 -8.09 -1.13 12.36
CA ASP A 143 -8.09 -1.08 10.88
C ASP A 143 -6.82 -0.43 10.33
N ARG A 144 -6.34 0.63 11.00
CA ARG A 144 -5.08 1.30 10.67
C ARG A 144 -3.88 0.37 10.80
N ILE A 145 -3.73 -0.32 11.93
CA ILE A 145 -2.62 -1.25 12.17
C ILE A 145 -2.68 -2.42 11.19
N LEU A 146 -3.88 -2.95 10.92
CA LEU A 146 -4.08 -3.99 9.90
C LEU A 146 -3.61 -3.53 8.51
N ARG A 147 -4.03 -2.34 8.06
CA ARG A 147 -3.60 -1.78 6.76
C ARG A 147 -2.08 -1.62 6.70
N GLU A 148 -1.46 -1.16 7.77
CA GLU A 148 0.00 -1.01 7.86
C GLU A 148 0.74 -2.33 7.82
N GLU A 149 0.33 -3.34 8.59
CA GLU A 149 0.98 -4.65 8.56
C GLU A 149 0.85 -5.33 7.20
N LEU A 150 -0.31 -5.22 6.54
CA LEU A 150 -0.48 -5.69 5.16
C LEU A 150 0.41 -4.91 4.16
N GLN A 151 0.60 -3.60 4.36
CA GLN A 151 1.52 -2.80 3.54
C GLN A 151 3.00 -3.19 3.78
N LYS A 152 3.41 -3.37 5.04
CA LYS A 152 4.77 -3.81 5.43
C LYS A 152 5.07 -5.20 4.89
N GLN A 153 4.13 -6.15 5.04
CA GLN A 153 4.27 -7.50 4.53
C GLN A 153 4.41 -7.52 3.00
N ARG A 154 3.55 -6.80 2.29
CA ARG A 154 3.65 -6.66 0.83
C ARG A 154 4.97 -5.99 0.38
N LEU A 155 5.46 -4.99 1.11
CA LEU A 155 6.79 -4.41 0.80
C LEU A 155 7.90 -5.45 1.00
N LYS A 156 7.87 -6.21 2.11
CA LYS A 156 8.86 -7.24 2.41
C LYS A 156 8.92 -8.29 1.30
N GLU A 157 7.78 -8.84 0.90
CA GLU A 157 7.66 -9.79 -0.22
C GLU A 157 8.27 -9.23 -1.53
N ILE A 158 8.02 -7.95 -1.83
CA ILE A 158 8.55 -7.26 -3.02
C ILE A 158 10.07 -7.01 -2.94
N LEU A 159 10.60 -6.67 -1.77
CA LEU A 159 12.05 -6.48 -1.57
C LEU A 159 12.81 -7.82 -1.62
N GLU A 160 12.23 -8.89 -1.08
CA GLU A 160 12.77 -10.25 -1.19
C GLU A 160 12.81 -10.71 -2.65
N GLN A 161 11.72 -10.51 -3.41
CA GLN A 161 11.67 -10.78 -4.84
C GLN A 161 12.69 -9.94 -5.64
N GLN A 162 12.80 -8.64 -5.35
CA GLN A 162 13.79 -7.75 -5.96
C GLN A 162 15.22 -8.24 -5.71
N GLN A 163 15.53 -8.66 -4.48
CA GLN A 163 16.86 -9.13 -4.10
C GLN A 163 17.18 -10.49 -4.75
N GLN A 164 16.20 -11.37 -4.86
CA GLN A 164 16.32 -12.63 -5.61
C GLN A 164 16.61 -12.36 -7.09
N GLU A 165 15.86 -11.47 -7.75
CA GLU A 165 16.09 -11.08 -9.14
C GLU A 165 17.41 -10.32 -9.38
N ARG A 166 18.03 -9.76 -8.35
CA ARG A 166 19.38 -9.16 -8.45
C ARG A 166 20.48 -10.22 -8.35
N ASN A 167 20.25 -11.27 -7.57
CA ASN A 167 21.19 -12.39 -7.39
C ASN A 167 21.03 -13.50 -8.45
N ASP A 168 19.91 -13.52 -9.18
CA ASP A 168 19.66 -14.49 -10.24
C ASP A 168 20.66 -14.35 -11.39
N ASN A 169 21.29 -15.47 -11.73
CA ASN A 169 22.23 -15.62 -12.84
C ASN A 169 21.76 -16.68 -13.86
N ASN A 170 20.51 -17.13 -13.75
CA ASN A 170 19.84 -18.04 -14.69
C ASN A 170 18.72 -17.34 -15.48
N PHE A 171 18.74 -16.01 -15.55
CA PHE A 171 17.83 -15.24 -16.39
C PHE A 171 18.16 -15.52 -17.86
N GLN A 172 17.12 -15.80 -18.65
CA GLN A 172 17.17 -15.89 -20.10
C GLN A 172 16.11 -14.96 -20.70
N GLY A 173 16.51 -14.12 -21.66
CA GLY A 173 15.58 -13.23 -22.36
C GLY A 173 16.17 -12.66 -23.65
N SER A 174 15.32 -12.44 -24.64
CA SER A 174 15.70 -11.80 -25.91
C SER A 174 15.34 -10.31 -25.91
N CYS A 175 16.08 -9.52 -26.69
CA CYS A 175 15.77 -8.11 -26.86
C CYS A 175 14.58 -7.91 -27.81
N MET A 176 13.56 -7.18 -27.37
CA MET A 176 12.34 -6.89 -28.15
C MET A 176 12.56 -6.02 -29.40
N PHE A 177 13.75 -5.43 -29.57
CA PHE A 177 14.06 -4.50 -30.67
C PHE A 177 15.03 -5.07 -31.72
N CYS A 178 15.96 -5.95 -31.34
CA CYS A 178 16.95 -6.62 -32.19
C CYS A 178 16.79 -8.16 -32.13
N ASN A 179 17.83 -8.91 -32.53
CA ASN A 179 17.84 -10.37 -32.54
C ASN A 179 18.84 -10.96 -31.51
N GLU A 180 19.29 -10.16 -30.53
CA GLU A 180 20.24 -10.60 -29.51
C GLU A 180 19.52 -11.29 -28.35
N GLU A 181 20.10 -12.40 -27.89
CA GLU A 181 19.66 -13.18 -26.73
C GLU A 181 20.64 -12.99 -25.57
N PHE A 182 20.09 -12.91 -24.36
CA PHE A 182 20.84 -12.62 -23.13
C PHE A 182 20.63 -13.74 -22.12
N LEU A 183 21.75 -14.19 -21.57
CA LEU A 183 21.85 -15.18 -20.50
C LEU A 183 22.60 -14.58 -19.32
N GLY A 184 22.37 -15.09 -18.11
CA GLY A 184 23.04 -14.63 -16.89
C GLY A 184 22.10 -13.79 -16.04
N ASN A 185 22.42 -12.50 -15.86
CA ASN A 185 21.62 -11.59 -15.04
C ASN A 185 20.77 -10.64 -15.89
N ARG A 186 19.53 -10.37 -15.46
CA ARG A 186 18.58 -9.46 -16.14
C ARG A 186 19.14 -8.07 -16.45
N SER A 187 20.09 -7.58 -15.65
CA SER A 187 20.73 -6.27 -15.87
C SER A 187 21.45 -6.18 -17.21
N VAL A 188 21.96 -7.29 -17.77
CA VAL A 188 22.66 -7.30 -19.06
C VAL A 188 21.71 -6.90 -20.20
N LEU A 189 20.53 -7.54 -20.28
CA LEU A 189 19.49 -7.21 -21.26
C LEU A 189 18.99 -5.77 -21.08
N LEU A 190 18.68 -5.37 -19.84
CA LEU A 190 18.16 -4.03 -19.56
C LEU A 190 19.17 -2.93 -19.92
N ASN A 191 20.45 -3.15 -19.62
CA ASN A 191 21.53 -2.23 -20.00
C ASN A 191 21.77 -2.21 -21.52
N HIS A 192 21.66 -3.34 -22.23
CA HIS A 192 21.69 -3.39 -23.69
C HIS A 192 20.57 -2.53 -24.30
N MET A 193 19.31 -2.71 -23.85
CA MET A 193 18.19 -1.89 -24.33
C MET A 193 18.41 -0.40 -24.09
N ALA A 194 18.95 -0.03 -22.93
CA ALA A 194 19.25 1.36 -22.58
C ALA A 194 20.40 1.97 -23.40
N ARG A 195 21.36 1.17 -23.87
CA ARG A 195 22.53 1.62 -24.66
C ARG A 195 22.25 1.59 -26.16
N GLU A 196 22.02 0.40 -26.72
CA GLU A 196 21.94 0.17 -28.17
C GLU A 196 20.62 0.66 -28.78
N HIS A 197 19.55 0.69 -27.99
CA HIS A 197 18.23 1.13 -28.43
C HIS A 197 17.78 2.43 -27.79
N THR A 198 18.58 3.00 -26.89
CA THR A 198 18.25 4.12 -25.98
C THR A 198 16.87 3.97 -25.33
N PHE A 199 16.41 2.73 -25.13
CA PHE A 199 15.11 2.40 -24.55
C PHE A 199 15.25 2.31 -23.04
N ASN A 200 14.81 3.36 -22.35
CA ASN A 200 15.05 3.52 -20.93
C ASN A 200 13.76 3.27 -20.14
N ILE A 201 13.76 2.18 -19.37
CA ILE A 201 12.68 1.79 -18.45
C ILE A 201 13.10 1.85 -16.97
N GLY A 202 14.24 2.47 -16.66
CA GLY A 202 14.77 2.61 -15.30
C GLY A 202 16.02 1.75 -15.06
N LEU A 203 16.59 1.87 -13.86
CA LEU A 203 17.73 1.04 -13.44
C LEU A 203 17.25 -0.40 -13.20
N PRO A 204 18.03 -1.44 -13.58
CA PRO A 204 17.72 -2.84 -13.30
C PRO A 204 17.35 -3.08 -11.84
N ASP A 205 18.13 -2.50 -10.93
CA ASP A 205 17.94 -2.63 -9.48
C ASP A 205 16.57 -2.14 -8.99
N ASN A 206 15.98 -1.14 -9.64
CA ASN A 206 14.70 -0.55 -9.21
C ASN A 206 13.47 -1.29 -9.79
N ILE A 207 13.69 -2.26 -10.67
CA ILE A 207 12.65 -3.07 -11.31
C ILE A 207 12.46 -4.37 -10.52
N VAL A 208 11.20 -4.78 -10.34
CA VAL A 208 10.77 -6.07 -9.78
C VAL A 208 9.80 -6.77 -10.73
N ASN A 209 9.68 -8.10 -10.63
CA ASN A 209 8.95 -8.96 -11.56
C ASN A 209 9.43 -8.78 -13.02
N CYS A 210 10.75 -8.73 -13.22
CA CYS A 210 11.35 -8.32 -14.50
C CYS A 210 10.86 -9.15 -15.71
N ASN A 211 10.67 -10.46 -15.54
CA ASN A 211 10.14 -11.35 -16.58
C ASN A 211 8.71 -10.97 -16.98
N GLU A 212 7.86 -10.68 -15.99
CA GLU A 212 6.47 -10.28 -16.21
C GLU A 212 6.39 -8.88 -16.85
N PHE A 213 7.27 -7.96 -16.44
CA PHE A 213 7.36 -6.63 -17.04
C PHE A 213 7.74 -6.70 -18.53
N LEU A 214 8.81 -7.44 -18.86
CA LEU A 214 9.25 -7.64 -20.24
C LEU A 214 8.16 -8.34 -21.08
N CYS A 215 7.49 -9.36 -20.54
CA CYS A 215 6.35 -10.02 -21.18
C CYS A 215 5.18 -9.03 -21.43
N THR A 216 4.88 -8.14 -20.48
CA THR A 216 3.85 -7.11 -20.62
C THR A 216 4.18 -6.09 -21.72
N LEU A 217 5.45 -5.65 -21.80
CA LEU A 217 5.92 -4.77 -22.87
C LEU A 217 5.89 -5.47 -24.24
N GLN A 218 6.33 -6.72 -24.30
CA GLN A 218 6.32 -7.54 -25.52
C GLN A 218 4.90 -7.73 -26.06
N LYS A 219 3.94 -8.11 -25.20
CA LYS A 219 2.51 -8.22 -25.54
C LYS A 219 1.94 -6.93 -26.16
N LYS A 220 2.32 -5.76 -25.63
CA LYS A 220 1.89 -4.47 -26.21
C LYS A 220 2.52 -4.19 -27.57
N LEU A 221 3.80 -4.53 -27.78
CA LEU A 221 4.44 -4.43 -29.09
C LEU A 221 3.86 -5.40 -30.13
N ASP A 222 3.47 -6.61 -29.72
CA ASP A 222 2.84 -7.61 -30.59
C ASP A 222 1.39 -7.25 -30.94
N ASN A 223 0.67 -6.61 -30.01
CA ASN A 223 -0.60 -5.91 -30.27
C ASN A 223 -0.43 -4.60 -31.08
N LEU A 224 0.75 -4.37 -31.66
CA LEU A 224 1.09 -3.21 -32.48
C LEU A 224 0.89 -1.86 -31.77
N GLN A 225 0.98 -1.83 -30.44
CA GLN A 225 0.79 -0.65 -29.61
C GLN A 225 2.13 0.01 -29.25
N CYS A 226 2.21 1.34 -29.39
CA CYS A 226 3.38 2.10 -28.95
C CYS A 226 3.41 2.27 -27.42
N LEU A 227 4.50 1.83 -26.79
CA LEU A 227 4.69 1.85 -25.34
C LEU A 227 4.65 3.25 -24.69
N TYR A 228 4.84 4.33 -25.48
CA TYR A 228 4.84 5.72 -24.98
C TYR A 228 3.53 6.47 -25.22
N CYS A 229 2.99 6.39 -26.44
CA CYS A 229 1.82 7.17 -26.85
C CYS A 229 0.52 6.34 -26.93
N GLU A 230 0.61 5.03 -26.68
CA GLU A 230 -0.47 4.04 -26.58
C GLU A 230 -1.34 3.89 -27.84
N LYS A 231 -0.97 4.56 -28.93
CA LYS A 231 -1.57 4.38 -30.26
C LYS A 231 -1.22 3.01 -30.82
N THR A 232 -2.21 2.38 -31.44
CA THR A 232 -2.07 1.14 -32.22
C THR A 232 -1.73 1.46 -33.68
N PHE A 233 -1.01 0.54 -34.32
CA PHE A 233 -0.51 0.65 -35.69
C PHE A 233 -0.97 -0.53 -36.53
N ARG A 234 -0.87 -0.41 -37.86
CA ARG A 234 -1.36 -1.43 -38.80
C ARG A 234 -0.40 -2.62 -38.94
N ASP A 235 0.88 -2.41 -38.69
CA ASP A 235 1.93 -3.40 -38.88
C ASP A 235 3.16 -3.10 -38.02
N LYS A 236 4.03 -4.10 -37.82
CA LYS A 236 5.23 -4.02 -36.97
C LYS A 236 6.28 -3.04 -37.51
N ASN A 237 6.32 -2.81 -38.83
CA ASN A 237 7.26 -1.88 -39.44
C ASN A 237 6.83 -0.44 -39.17
N THR A 238 5.55 -0.08 -39.40
CA THR A 238 5.05 1.27 -39.09
C THR A 238 5.13 1.61 -37.61
N LEU A 239 4.95 0.63 -36.70
CA LEU A 239 5.22 0.82 -35.26
C LEU A 239 6.70 1.11 -34.98
N LYS A 240 7.64 0.27 -35.45
CA LYS A 240 9.08 0.47 -35.24
C LYS A 240 9.54 1.81 -35.80
N ASP A 241 9.05 2.17 -36.98
CA ASP A 241 9.40 3.40 -37.68
C ASP A 241 8.81 4.64 -36.98
N HIS A 242 7.59 4.52 -36.43
CA HIS A 242 7.00 5.54 -35.55
C HIS A 242 7.84 5.74 -34.28
N MET A 243 8.19 4.66 -33.57
CA MET A 243 8.98 4.74 -32.35
C MET A 243 10.37 5.34 -32.58
N ARG A 244 10.99 5.02 -33.73
CA ARG A 244 12.26 5.62 -34.16
C ARG A 244 12.11 7.12 -34.49
N LYS A 245 11.17 7.49 -35.37
CA LYS A 245 10.99 8.87 -35.88
C LYS A 245 10.48 9.84 -34.81
N LYS A 246 9.64 9.38 -33.89
CA LYS A 246 9.11 10.19 -32.76
C LYS A 246 9.92 10.05 -31.47
N GLN A 247 11.00 9.27 -31.48
CA GLN A 247 11.83 8.98 -30.29
C GLN A 247 11.02 8.46 -29.08
N HIS A 248 9.95 7.70 -29.33
CA HIS A 248 9.13 7.05 -28.31
C HIS A 248 9.86 5.82 -27.73
N ARG A 249 11.00 6.08 -27.07
CA ARG A 249 11.93 5.08 -26.53
C ARG A 249 11.87 5.01 -24.99
N ARG A 250 10.67 5.22 -24.45
CA ARG A 250 10.32 5.15 -23.02
C ARG A 250 8.90 4.61 -22.91
N ILE A 251 8.52 4.11 -21.74
CA ILE A 251 7.11 3.81 -21.43
C ILE A 251 6.33 5.11 -21.15
N ASN A 252 5.00 5.05 -21.27
CA ASN A 252 4.11 6.14 -20.89
C ASN A 252 4.19 6.39 -19.36
N PRO A 253 4.70 7.55 -18.89
CA PRO A 253 4.82 7.83 -17.45
C PRO A 253 3.47 8.07 -16.75
N LYS A 254 2.36 8.17 -17.50
CA LYS A 254 1.00 8.30 -16.94
C LYS A 254 0.29 6.95 -16.80
N ASN A 255 0.84 5.87 -17.34
CA ASN A 255 0.20 4.56 -17.29
C ASN A 255 0.60 3.82 -16.00
N ARG A 256 -0.37 3.73 -15.09
CA ARG A 256 -0.22 3.13 -13.76
C ARG A 256 -0.17 1.61 -13.76
N GLU A 257 -0.46 0.94 -14.87
CA GLU A 257 -0.28 -0.52 -15.00
C GLU A 257 1.18 -0.94 -14.78
N TYR A 258 2.12 -0.04 -15.11
CA TYR A 258 3.55 -0.26 -14.89
C TYR A 258 3.99 0.05 -13.46
N ASP A 259 3.20 0.76 -12.64
CA ASP A 259 3.58 1.18 -11.29
C ASP A 259 4.05 -0.03 -10.45
N ARG A 260 3.43 -1.20 -10.67
CA ARG A 260 3.69 -2.46 -9.96
C ARG A 260 5.07 -3.07 -10.21
N PHE A 261 5.76 -2.66 -11.27
CA PHE A 261 7.11 -3.15 -11.59
C PHE A 261 8.22 -2.28 -11.01
N TYR A 262 7.88 -1.19 -10.30
CA TYR A 262 8.85 -0.25 -9.73
C TYR A 262 8.81 -0.25 -8.20
N VAL A 263 9.91 -0.65 -7.57
CA VAL A 263 10.00 -0.80 -6.10
C VAL A 263 9.70 0.50 -5.35
N ILE A 264 10.07 1.65 -5.92
CA ILE A 264 9.78 2.98 -5.34
C ILE A 264 8.27 3.21 -5.08
N ASN A 265 7.39 2.63 -5.90
CA ASN A 265 5.93 2.79 -5.75
C ASN A 265 5.34 1.99 -4.59
N TYR A 266 6.11 1.07 -4.00
CA TYR A 266 5.75 0.34 -2.79
C TYR A 266 6.27 1.09 -1.55
N LEU A 267 7.49 1.64 -1.61
CA LEU A 267 8.07 2.48 -0.56
C LEU A 267 7.24 3.75 -0.32
N VAL A 268 6.88 4.46 -1.39
CA VAL A 268 6.14 5.74 -1.32
C VAL A 268 4.75 5.59 -0.69
N ARG A 269 4.08 4.43 -0.86
CA ARG A 269 2.76 4.19 -0.25
C ARG A 269 2.83 4.10 1.27
N LEU A 270 3.89 3.49 1.81
CA LEU A 270 4.17 3.51 3.25
C LEU A 270 4.52 4.93 3.73
N SER A 271 5.28 5.71 2.96
CA SER A 271 5.61 7.09 3.33
C SER A 271 4.36 7.99 3.45
N PHE A 272 3.39 7.88 2.52
CA PHE A 272 2.15 8.66 2.60
C PHE A 272 1.27 8.28 3.78
N HIS A 273 1.22 7.00 4.17
CA HIS A 273 0.48 6.58 5.37
C HIS A 273 1.08 7.20 6.64
N ASN A 274 2.42 7.17 6.76
CA ASN A 274 3.12 7.80 7.88
C ASN A 274 2.96 9.34 7.91
N LEU A 275 2.91 10.01 6.76
CA LEU A 275 2.68 11.47 6.72
C LEU A 275 1.26 11.89 7.14
N GLN A 276 0.29 10.98 7.10
CA GLN A 276 -1.07 11.25 7.58
C GLN A 276 -1.15 11.23 9.14
N PHE A 277 -0.16 10.66 9.83
CA PHE A 277 -0.07 10.70 11.30
C PHE A 277 0.24 12.10 11.82
N ASP A 278 1.17 12.82 11.17
CA ASP A 278 1.66 14.12 11.65
C ASP A 278 0.57 15.20 11.64
N CYS A 279 -0.42 15.07 10.75
CA CYS A 279 -1.51 16.04 10.59
C CYS A 279 -2.68 15.85 11.57
N ILE A 280 -2.74 14.72 12.30
CA ILE A 280 -3.85 14.41 13.24
C ILE A 280 -3.41 14.61 14.71
N SER A 281 -2.10 14.61 14.99
CA SER A 281 -1.55 14.82 16.33
C SER A 281 -1.34 16.31 16.71
N THR A 282 -1.87 17.26 15.93
CA THR A 282 -1.71 18.71 16.15
C THR A 282 -3.00 19.52 15.90
N ASN A 283 -3.99 19.37 16.78
CA ASN A 283 -5.05 20.36 17.05
C ASN A 283 -5.68 20.11 18.42
#